data_AF-A0A928KYB0-F1
#
_entry.id   AF-A0A928KYB0-F1
#
_cell.length_a   1.000
_cell.length_b   1.000
_cell.length_c   1.000
_cell.angle_alpha   90.00
_cell.angle_beta   90.00
_cell.angle_gamma   90.00
#
_symmetry.space_group_name_H-M   'P 1'
#
loop_
_entity.id
_entity.type
_entity.pdbx_description
1 polymer ?
#
loop_
_entity_poly.entity_id
_entity_poly.type
_entity_poly.pdbx_seq_one_letter_code
_entity_poly.pdbx_strand_id
1 'polypeptide(L)'
;MDNNFNNNGEGTFIPKTPEPQVAPPPPPPQYYANQGVQQTPPPQYYSNQGVQQTPPPQYYANQGVRQAPPPQYYANNPYGQPQQYAQAPQYRYNQQVPPQYAPPPQYYRQPQYVPSPAVAVQENGIPLIPRPEERKFIKRFYNCTGGILLGVFGAMMLFLFIAMGIIESVTDGMGIPELTVNTYISIAMVIIYVCCEFGGSLLGSKLTNMRLKPLFTTKTFSVGFLLFGIAFILAWQAVEFFVLIITESGLNIFDLTMLGTDEEPVTAFETAVMTIYSVILAPIFEEILFRGFVLKNLSRFNVRFGIIMSAILFGLFHGNLSQFIGATCFGVIVALTTVKANSLIPAIVMHSVGNGMLSLMSLIYQSNETVGDTIYFIWMFAGAVIFIFMAIIALIKGIYKLPKKTELQRNRGAKIAMTSIPILILIGIEIIEILLNIETL
;
A
#
# COMPACT_ATOMS: atom_id res chain seq x y z
N MET A 1 -61.89 -62.96 -19.02
CA MET A 1 -61.68 -63.02 -20.48
C MET A 1 -60.17 -63.16 -20.66
N ASP A 2 -59.68 -64.39 -20.56
CA ASP A 2 -59.38 -65.28 -21.70
C ASP A 2 -57.92 -65.07 -22.15
N ASN A 3 -57.03 -65.99 -21.77
CA ASN A 3 -56.57 -67.15 -22.55
C ASN A 3 -55.49 -66.74 -23.58
N ASN A 4 -54.20 -67.08 -23.38
CA ASN A 4 -53.51 -68.37 -23.50
C ASN A 4 -52.69 -68.47 -24.82
N PHE A 5 -51.65 -69.32 -24.78
CA PHE A 5 -50.74 -69.83 -25.83
C PHE A 5 -49.31 -69.24 -25.84
N ASN A 6 -48.36 -69.87 -25.13
CA ASN A 6 -47.50 -71.04 -25.48
C ASN A 6 -46.27 -70.66 -26.33
N ASN A 7 -45.05 -70.72 -25.76
CA ASN A 7 -44.10 -71.88 -25.73
C ASN A 7 -43.51 -72.20 -27.11
N ASN A 8 -42.20 -72.38 -27.35
CA ASN A 8 -41.09 -72.80 -26.50
C ASN A 8 -39.73 -72.53 -27.19
N GLY A 9 -38.68 -72.45 -26.37
CA GLY A 9 -37.32 -72.88 -26.70
C GLY A 9 -36.29 -71.75 -26.58
N GLU A 10 -35.21 -71.84 -25.80
CA GLU A 10 -34.61 -72.88 -24.98
C GLU A 10 -33.66 -72.18 -23.99
N GLY A 11 -33.35 -72.81 -22.86
CA GLY A 11 -32.07 -72.58 -22.15
C GLY A 11 -32.04 -71.48 -21.08
N THR A 12 -32.50 -71.82 -19.88
CA THR A 12 -32.10 -71.18 -18.62
C THR A 12 -30.60 -71.30 -18.38
N PHE A 13 -29.89 -70.19 -18.12
CA PHE A 13 -29.18 -69.97 -16.85
C PHE A 13 -28.58 -68.56 -16.80
N ILE A 14 -28.84 -67.88 -15.69
CA ILE A 14 -28.46 -66.51 -15.35
C ILE A 14 -26.92 -66.37 -15.32
N PRO A 15 -26.30 -65.51 -16.15
CA PRO A 15 -24.89 -65.18 -16.00
C PRO A 15 -24.70 -64.31 -14.76
N LYS A 16 -23.76 -64.73 -13.90
CA LYS A 16 -23.22 -63.95 -12.78
C LYS A 16 -22.89 -62.52 -13.23
N THR A 17 -23.33 -61.53 -12.47
CA THR A 17 -22.82 -60.16 -12.54
C THR A 17 -21.29 -60.15 -12.44
N PRO A 18 -20.56 -59.48 -13.36
CA PRO A 18 -19.13 -59.30 -13.22
C PRO A 18 -18.82 -58.40 -12.02
N GLU A 19 -17.84 -58.79 -11.20
CA GLU A 19 -17.24 -57.92 -10.19
C GLU A 19 -16.67 -56.63 -10.83
N PRO A 20 -16.74 -55.48 -10.14
CA PRO A 20 -16.13 -54.25 -10.64
C PRO A 20 -14.60 -54.41 -10.72
N GLN A 21 -14.07 -54.34 -11.94
CA GLN A 21 -12.62 -54.28 -12.18
C GLN A 21 -12.05 -52.99 -11.59
N VAL A 22 -11.21 -53.14 -10.56
CA VAL A 22 -10.38 -52.07 -10.02
C VAL A 22 -9.30 -51.73 -11.06
N ALA A 23 -9.31 -50.50 -11.58
CA ALA A 23 -8.25 -50.02 -12.47
C ALA A 23 -6.89 -49.99 -11.73
N PRO A 24 -5.79 -50.43 -12.37
CA PRO A 24 -4.46 -50.33 -11.76
C PRO A 24 -4.02 -48.86 -11.62
N PRO A 25 -3.21 -48.52 -10.60
CA PRO A 25 -2.72 -47.16 -10.41
C PRO A 25 -1.80 -46.74 -11.58
N PRO A 26 -1.77 -45.44 -11.93
CA PRO A 26 -0.91 -44.95 -13.00
C PRO A 26 0.57 -45.09 -12.64
N PRO A 27 1.46 -45.29 -13.64
CA PRO A 27 2.90 -45.41 -13.41
C PRO A 27 3.52 -44.08 -12.95
N PRO A 28 4.64 -44.12 -12.19
CA PRO A 28 5.31 -42.92 -11.70
C PRO A 28 5.93 -42.10 -12.85
N PRO A 29 6.10 -40.76 -12.69
CA PRO A 29 6.66 -39.91 -13.73
C PRO A 29 8.11 -40.28 -14.07
N GLN A 30 8.41 -40.44 -15.36
CA GLN A 30 9.78 -40.54 -15.86
C GLN A 30 10.39 -39.13 -15.98
N TYR A 31 11.47 -38.89 -15.23
CA TYR A 31 12.28 -37.68 -15.36
C TYR A 31 13.42 -37.94 -16.38
N TYR A 32 13.43 -37.20 -17.48
CA TYR A 32 14.56 -37.16 -18.40
C TYR A 32 15.74 -36.44 -17.74
N ALA A 33 16.91 -37.08 -17.72
CA ALA A 33 18.13 -36.51 -17.19
C ALA A 33 18.72 -35.49 -18.18
N ASN A 34 18.81 -34.22 -17.79
CA ASN A 34 19.73 -33.28 -18.44
C ASN A 34 21.16 -33.59 -17.95
N GLN A 35 21.97 -34.13 -18.85
CA GLN A 35 23.41 -34.23 -18.66
C GLN A 35 24.03 -32.83 -18.67
N GLY A 36 24.90 -32.56 -17.68
CA GLY A 36 25.80 -31.41 -17.70
C GLY A 36 25.76 -30.51 -16.46
N VAL A 37 26.07 -31.05 -15.28
CA VAL A 37 26.59 -30.23 -14.16
C VAL A 37 27.62 -31.06 -13.39
N GLN A 38 28.88 -30.63 -13.40
CA GLN A 38 29.92 -31.13 -12.50
C GLN A 38 29.50 -30.88 -11.05
N GLN A 39 29.43 -31.94 -10.23
CA GLN A 39 29.26 -31.82 -8.79
C GLN A 39 30.59 -31.41 -8.17
N THR A 40 30.68 -30.19 -7.63
CA THR A 40 31.73 -29.83 -6.67
C THR A 40 31.32 -30.31 -5.28
N PRO A 41 32.20 -31.01 -4.53
CA PRO A 41 31.91 -31.41 -3.16
C PRO A 41 31.87 -30.19 -2.21
N PRO A 42 31.16 -30.28 -1.07
CA PRO A 42 31.01 -29.18 -0.13
C PRO A 42 32.36 -28.82 0.52
N PRO A 43 32.66 -27.52 0.77
CA PRO A 43 33.91 -27.13 1.40
C PRO A 43 33.96 -27.57 2.87
N GLN A 44 35.05 -28.25 3.25
CA GLN A 44 35.41 -28.48 4.64
C GLN A 44 36.00 -27.20 5.24
N TYR A 45 35.40 -26.71 6.33
CA TYR A 45 35.92 -25.56 7.06
C TYR A 45 36.95 -26.00 8.10
N TYR A 46 38.23 -25.77 7.83
CA TYR A 46 39.25 -25.70 8.87
C TYR A 46 39.23 -24.29 9.50
N SER A 47 39.24 -24.23 10.82
CA SER A 47 39.40 -22.97 11.55
C SER A 47 40.81 -22.45 11.36
N ASN A 48 40.97 -21.25 10.80
CA ASN A 48 42.20 -20.48 10.95
C ASN A 48 41.88 -19.00 11.18
N GLN A 49 42.56 -18.46 12.19
CA GLN A 49 42.58 -17.05 12.55
C GLN A 49 43.11 -16.20 11.39
N GLY A 50 42.48 -15.05 11.13
CA GLY A 50 42.98 -14.06 10.18
C GLY A 50 41.89 -13.08 9.74
N VAL A 51 42.05 -11.81 10.10
CA VAL A 51 41.12 -10.72 9.80
C VAL A 51 41.19 -10.36 8.30
N GLN A 52 40.06 -10.39 7.59
CA GLN A 52 39.86 -9.61 6.35
C GLN A 52 38.44 -9.02 6.32
N GLN A 53 38.38 -7.69 6.20
CA GLN A 53 37.14 -6.92 6.05
C GLN A 53 36.52 -7.21 4.68
N THR A 54 35.26 -7.64 4.67
CA THR A 54 34.44 -7.77 3.45
C THR A 54 33.28 -6.76 3.50
N PRO A 55 32.97 -6.06 2.39
CA PRO A 55 31.83 -5.14 2.35
C PRO A 55 30.49 -5.91 2.38
N PRO A 56 29.39 -5.31 2.88
CA PRO A 56 28.13 -6.02 3.06
C PRO A 56 27.46 -6.39 1.72
N PRO A 57 26.71 -7.51 1.64
CA PRO A 57 26.15 -8.01 0.39
C PRO A 57 25.08 -7.09 -0.22
N GLN A 58 25.14 -6.88 -1.53
CA GLN A 58 24.05 -6.29 -2.32
C GLN A 58 22.93 -7.31 -2.51
N TYR A 59 21.71 -6.97 -2.11
CA TYR A 59 20.54 -7.82 -2.32
C TYR A 59 19.90 -7.53 -3.68
N TYR A 60 19.99 -8.49 -4.60
CA TYR A 60 19.15 -8.57 -5.78
C TYR A 60 17.75 -9.07 -5.38
N ALA A 61 16.71 -8.39 -5.87
CA ALA A 61 15.33 -8.86 -5.76
C ALA A 61 15.09 -9.97 -6.80
N ASN A 62 15.05 -11.23 -6.37
CA ASN A 62 14.73 -12.33 -7.26
C ASN A 62 13.22 -12.43 -7.50
N GLN A 63 12.91 -12.55 -8.79
CA GLN A 63 11.59 -12.81 -9.37
C GLN A 63 11.12 -14.23 -9.06
N GLY A 64 9.79 -14.37 -8.96
CA GLY A 64 8.98 -15.59 -9.13
C GLY A 64 9.63 -16.95 -8.87
N VAL A 65 9.45 -17.48 -7.66
CA VAL A 65 9.48 -18.94 -7.42
C VAL A 65 8.32 -19.30 -6.49
N ARG A 66 7.50 -20.28 -6.90
CA ARG A 66 6.40 -20.85 -6.12
C ARG A 66 6.94 -21.44 -4.82
N GLN A 67 6.43 -21.02 -3.67
CA GLN A 67 6.78 -21.60 -2.37
C GLN A 67 6.11 -22.97 -2.23
N ALA A 68 6.91 -24.03 -2.00
CA ALA A 68 6.42 -25.30 -1.50
C ALA A 68 6.18 -25.20 0.03
N PRO A 69 5.19 -25.91 0.60
CA PRO A 69 4.92 -25.87 2.03
C PRO A 69 6.02 -26.57 2.85
N PRO A 70 6.30 -26.14 4.09
CA PRO A 70 7.35 -26.73 4.92
C PRO A 70 6.97 -28.14 5.44
N PRO A 71 7.94 -29.04 5.66
CA PRO A 71 7.67 -30.40 6.12
C PRO A 71 7.18 -30.43 7.58
N GLN A 72 6.16 -31.25 7.84
CA GLN A 72 5.68 -31.56 9.18
C GLN A 72 6.62 -32.54 9.89
N TYR A 73 7.12 -32.17 11.06
CA TYR A 73 7.88 -33.06 11.94
C TYR A 73 6.92 -33.81 12.87
N TYR A 74 6.84 -35.13 12.73
CA TYR A 74 6.24 -36.02 13.72
C TYR A 74 7.31 -36.41 14.75
N ALA A 75 7.10 -36.08 16.03
CA ALA A 75 7.89 -36.61 17.13
C ALA A 75 7.12 -37.74 17.81
N ASN A 76 7.55 -38.99 17.60
CA ASN A 76 7.09 -40.14 18.36
C ASN A 76 7.77 -40.13 19.74
N ASN A 77 6.98 -40.08 20.81
CA ASN A 77 7.42 -40.26 22.18
C ASN A 77 6.64 -41.45 22.79
N PRO A 78 7.29 -42.58 23.14
CA PRO A 78 6.65 -43.58 23.99
C PRO A 78 7.16 -43.44 25.43
N TYR A 79 6.22 -43.23 26.36
CA TYR A 79 6.44 -43.27 27.79
C TYR A 79 6.83 -44.68 28.28
N GLY A 80 7.83 -44.76 29.17
CA GLY A 80 8.21 -45.94 29.95
C GLY A 80 8.78 -45.52 31.33
N GLN A 81 8.34 -46.20 32.39
CA GLN A 81 8.44 -45.93 33.84
C GLN A 81 9.86 -46.10 34.47
N PRO A 82 10.09 -45.65 35.74
CA PRO A 82 11.41 -45.33 36.30
C PRO A 82 12.13 -46.49 37.03
N GLN A 83 13.47 -46.50 37.01
CA GLN A 83 14.31 -47.43 37.80
C GLN A 83 15.00 -46.74 38.98
N GLN A 84 14.83 -47.36 40.15
CA GLN A 84 15.53 -47.10 41.42
C GLN A 84 17.04 -47.35 41.28
N TYR A 85 17.86 -46.53 41.94
CA TYR A 85 19.23 -46.89 42.28
C TYR A 85 19.54 -46.62 43.76
N ALA A 86 20.21 -47.61 44.34
CA ALA A 86 20.40 -47.89 45.75
C ALA A 86 21.54 -47.07 46.40
N GLN A 87 21.51 -47.05 47.74
CA GLN A 87 22.50 -46.43 48.63
C GLN A 87 23.87 -47.13 48.59
N ALA A 88 24.93 -46.36 48.86
CA ALA A 88 26.30 -46.83 49.09
C ALA A 88 26.91 -46.17 50.36
N PRO A 89 27.89 -46.80 51.04
CA PRO A 89 28.01 -46.79 52.52
C PRO A 89 28.77 -45.62 53.15
N GLN A 90 28.46 -45.40 54.43
CA GLN A 90 29.13 -44.49 55.37
C GLN A 90 30.53 -44.98 55.75
N TYR A 91 31.54 -44.11 55.65
CA TYR A 91 32.82 -44.25 56.35
C TYR A 91 33.07 -43.01 57.23
N ARG A 92 33.22 -43.27 58.53
CA ARG A 92 33.59 -42.31 59.58
C ARG A 92 35.12 -42.18 59.62
N TYR A 93 35.67 -40.97 59.71
CA TYR A 93 36.93 -40.74 60.43
C TYR A 93 37.04 -39.31 61.00
N ASN A 94 37.87 -39.21 62.04
CA ASN A 94 37.87 -38.31 63.19
C ASN A 94 37.97 -36.77 62.98
N GLN A 95 37.43 -36.07 63.98
CA GLN A 95 37.66 -34.65 64.27
C GLN A 95 39.11 -34.40 64.73
N GLN A 96 39.83 -33.55 64.00
CA GLN A 96 40.99 -32.80 64.49
C GLN A 96 40.94 -31.39 63.90
N VAL A 97 40.96 -30.37 64.76
CA VAL A 97 41.02 -28.94 64.39
C VAL A 97 42.48 -28.50 64.54
N PRO A 98 43.13 -27.97 63.49
CA PRO A 98 43.71 -26.60 63.57
C PRO A 98 43.89 -25.95 62.16
N PRO A 99 44.53 -24.77 62.03
CA PRO A 99 44.34 -23.47 62.68
C PRO A 99 43.62 -22.47 61.73
N GLN A 100 43.27 -21.28 62.23
CA GLN A 100 42.66 -20.20 61.45
C GLN A 100 43.53 -19.79 60.25
N TYR A 101 43.07 -20.09 59.03
CA TYR A 101 43.62 -19.58 57.78
C TYR A 101 42.77 -18.42 57.28
N ALA A 102 43.44 -17.32 56.92
CA ALA A 102 42.88 -16.12 56.33
C ALA A 102 42.05 -16.43 55.06
N PRO A 103 41.01 -15.64 54.74
CA PRO A 103 40.15 -15.91 53.59
C PRO A 103 40.96 -15.88 52.28
N PRO A 104 40.68 -16.80 51.33
CA PRO A 104 41.35 -16.79 50.03
C PRO A 104 40.98 -15.52 49.25
N PRO A 105 41.89 -15.03 48.38
CA PRO A 105 41.66 -13.82 47.60
C PRO A 105 40.40 -13.99 46.76
N GLN A 106 39.60 -12.92 46.65
CA GLN A 106 38.42 -12.88 45.81
C GLN A 106 38.77 -13.41 44.42
N TYR A 107 38.29 -14.60 44.09
CA TYR A 107 38.28 -15.06 42.72
C TYR A 107 37.59 -13.97 41.91
N TYR A 108 38.31 -13.44 40.92
CA TYR A 108 37.74 -12.62 39.86
C TYR A 108 36.45 -13.30 39.41
N ARG A 109 35.31 -12.72 39.78
CA ARG A 109 34.02 -13.09 39.22
C ARG A 109 34.20 -12.82 37.73
N GLN A 110 34.29 -13.88 36.91
CA GLN A 110 34.23 -13.68 35.47
C GLN A 110 32.98 -12.84 35.22
N PRO A 111 33.07 -11.76 34.41
CA PRO A 111 31.88 -11.03 34.07
C PRO A 111 30.89 -12.06 33.52
N GLN A 112 29.74 -12.21 34.17
CA GLN A 112 28.62 -12.87 33.50
C GLN A 112 28.54 -12.20 32.14
N TYR A 113 28.66 -12.97 31.06
CA TYR A 113 28.42 -12.46 29.73
C TYR A 113 26.98 -11.98 29.71
N VAL A 114 26.79 -10.70 29.99
CA VAL A 114 25.56 -9.98 29.68
C VAL A 114 25.66 -9.79 28.18
N PRO A 115 24.83 -10.45 27.36
CA PRO A 115 24.81 -10.18 25.94
C PRO A 115 24.65 -8.67 25.80
N SER A 116 25.53 -8.03 25.03
CA SER A 116 25.35 -6.62 24.67
C SER A 116 23.89 -6.44 24.23
N PRO A 117 23.19 -5.34 24.59
CA PRO A 117 21.80 -5.14 24.19
C PRO A 117 21.55 -5.31 22.69
N ALA A 118 22.60 -5.19 21.87
CA ALA A 118 22.61 -5.43 20.43
C ALA A 118 22.40 -6.90 19.99
N VAL A 119 22.68 -7.88 20.85
CA VAL A 119 22.53 -9.32 20.54
C VAL A 119 21.09 -9.79 20.78
N ALA A 120 20.36 -9.16 21.70
CA ALA A 120 19.01 -9.58 22.10
C ALA A 120 17.87 -9.07 21.18
N VAL A 121 18.17 -8.22 20.20
CA VAL A 121 17.14 -7.45 19.46
C VAL A 121 17.38 -7.57 17.94
N GLN A 122 17.24 -8.78 17.40
CA GLN A 122 17.43 -9.07 15.97
C GLN A 122 16.30 -9.96 15.46
N GLU A 123 15.82 -9.69 14.24
CA GLU A 123 14.91 -10.56 13.49
C GLU A 123 15.68 -11.04 12.25
N ASN A 124 15.86 -12.36 12.12
CA ASN A 124 16.64 -12.98 11.02
C ASN A 124 18.07 -12.43 10.85
N GLY A 125 18.75 -12.09 11.95
CA GLY A 125 20.13 -11.55 11.93
C GLY A 125 20.23 -10.07 11.54
N ILE A 126 19.10 -9.38 11.33
CA ILE A 126 19.07 -7.94 11.07
C ILE A 126 18.72 -7.21 12.37
N PRO A 127 19.49 -6.18 12.78
CA PRO A 127 19.15 -5.36 13.93
C PRO A 127 17.77 -4.70 13.80
N LEU A 128 16.93 -4.80 14.85
CA LEU A 128 15.62 -4.12 14.84
C LEU A 128 15.77 -2.60 14.82
N ILE A 129 16.82 -2.08 15.46
CA ILE A 129 17.20 -0.67 15.38
C ILE A 129 18.13 -0.50 14.18
N PRO A 130 17.76 0.29 13.16
CA PRO A 130 18.59 0.47 11.99
C PRO A 130 19.89 1.18 12.35
N ARG A 131 21.01 0.72 11.77
CA ARG A 131 22.32 1.37 11.95
C ARG A 131 22.28 2.80 11.37
N PRO A 132 23.15 3.72 11.81
CA PRO A 132 23.17 5.09 11.29
C PRO A 132 23.28 5.18 9.75
N GLU A 133 24.06 4.30 9.15
CA GLU A 133 24.26 4.20 7.70
C GLU A 133 22.99 3.77 6.97
N GLU A 134 22.32 2.74 7.49
CA GLU A 134 21.03 2.27 6.99
C GLU A 134 19.96 3.36 7.12
N ARG A 135 19.93 4.06 8.26
CA ARG A 135 19.01 5.19 8.49
C ARG A 135 19.24 6.30 7.47
N LYS A 136 20.50 6.65 7.19
CA LYS A 136 20.85 7.66 6.18
C LYS A 136 20.42 7.21 4.78
N PHE A 137 20.61 5.93 4.46
CA PHE A 137 20.17 5.34 3.19
C PHE A 137 18.64 5.39 3.02
N ILE A 138 17.87 4.95 4.02
CA ILE A 138 16.40 5.00 3.99
C ILE A 138 15.92 6.46 3.87
N LYS A 139 16.49 7.35 4.68
CA LYS A 139 16.15 8.78 4.70
C LYS A 139 16.35 9.45 3.34
N ARG A 140 17.29 8.99 2.51
CA ARG A 140 17.48 9.51 1.14
C ARG A 140 16.20 9.37 0.31
N PHE A 141 15.48 8.25 0.40
CA PHE A 141 14.23 8.04 -0.34
C PHE A 141 13.12 8.95 0.17
N TYR A 142 13.05 9.18 1.48
CA TYR A 142 12.05 10.05 2.09
C TYR A 142 12.32 11.52 1.75
N ASN A 143 13.58 11.96 1.86
CA ASN A 143 14.01 13.28 1.40
C ASN A 143 13.73 13.50 -0.08
N CYS A 144 13.99 12.51 -0.93
CA CYS A 144 13.69 12.60 -2.36
C CYS A 144 12.18 12.70 -2.60
N THR A 145 11.36 11.98 -1.84
CA THR A 145 9.90 12.04 -1.97
C THR A 145 9.39 13.43 -1.61
N GLY A 146 9.73 13.94 -0.42
CA GLY A 146 9.31 15.28 0.01
C GLY A 146 9.88 16.38 -0.88
N GLY A 147 11.14 16.26 -1.32
CA GLY A 147 11.77 17.26 -2.20
C GLY A 147 11.16 17.32 -3.60
N ILE A 148 10.74 16.18 -4.16
CA ILE A 148 10.02 16.15 -5.43
C ILE A 148 8.63 16.76 -5.27
N LEU A 149 7.88 16.40 -4.23
CA LEU A 149 6.56 16.97 -3.99
C LEU A 149 6.62 18.49 -3.77
N LEU A 150 7.58 18.98 -2.98
CA LEU A 150 7.84 20.42 -2.85
C LEU A 150 8.19 21.08 -4.19
N GLY A 151 9.00 20.41 -5.01
CA GLY A 151 9.35 20.90 -6.33
C GLY A 151 8.16 20.95 -7.28
N VAL A 152 7.26 19.96 -7.23
CA VAL A 152 6.01 19.93 -8.01
C VAL A 152 5.11 21.08 -7.58
N PHE A 153 4.82 21.20 -6.29
CA PHE A 153 3.99 22.28 -5.73
C PHE A 153 4.56 23.67 -6.05
N GLY A 154 5.84 23.89 -5.76
CA GLY A 154 6.49 25.17 -6.03
C GLY A 154 6.56 25.51 -7.53
N ALA A 155 6.76 24.51 -8.40
CA ALA A 155 6.74 24.72 -9.84
C ALA A 155 5.33 25.02 -10.36
N MET A 156 4.29 24.36 -9.85
CA MET A 156 2.89 24.67 -10.17
C MET A 156 2.58 26.12 -9.83
N MET A 157 2.87 26.54 -8.60
CA MET A 157 2.63 27.93 -8.16
C MET A 157 3.40 28.95 -9.00
N LEU A 158 4.69 28.70 -9.25
CA LEU A 158 5.52 29.60 -10.04
C LEU A 158 5.02 29.71 -11.49
N PHE A 159 4.74 28.59 -12.14
CA PHE A 159 4.30 28.60 -13.54
C PHE A 159 2.89 29.15 -13.69
N LEU A 160 1.99 28.89 -12.73
CA LEU A 160 0.67 29.52 -12.72
C LEU A 160 0.78 31.03 -12.59
N PHE A 161 1.56 31.53 -11.63
CA PHE A 161 1.77 32.96 -11.45
C PHE A 161 2.31 33.64 -12.72
N ILE A 162 3.31 33.01 -13.37
CA ILE A 162 3.85 33.50 -14.64
C ILE A 162 2.80 33.46 -15.75
N ALA A 163 2.05 32.36 -15.87
CA ALA A 163 1.03 32.20 -16.91
C ALA A 163 -0.08 33.24 -16.76
N MET A 164 -0.58 33.47 -15.54
CA MET A 164 -1.59 34.47 -15.24
C MET A 164 -1.08 35.87 -15.61
N GLY A 165 0.13 36.25 -15.18
CA GLY A 165 0.70 37.56 -15.53
C GLY A 165 0.90 37.76 -17.04
N ILE A 166 1.29 36.70 -17.78
CA ILE A 166 1.37 36.75 -19.24
C ILE A 166 -0.03 36.92 -19.86
N ILE A 167 -1.00 36.12 -19.45
CA ILE A 167 -2.36 36.17 -19.99
C ILE A 167 -2.97 37.55 -19.74
N GLU A 168 -2.88 38.06 -18.52
CA GLU A 168 -3.35 39.39 -18.15
C GLU A 168 -2.66 40.47 -19.01
N SER A 169 -1.32 40.49 -19.06
CA SER A 169 -0.59 41.50 -19.84
C SER A 169 -0.86 41.47 -21.34
N VAL A 170 -1.16 40.30 -21.91
CA VAL A 170 -1.50 40.16 -23.33
C VAL A 170 -2.94 40.60 -23.58
N THR A 171 -3.87 40.27 -22.68
CA THR A 171 -5.30 40.53 -22.87
C THR A 171 -5.73 41.94 -22.46
N ASP A 172 -4.91 42.63 -21.66
CA ASP A 172 -5.16 43.99 -21.21
C ASP A 172 -5.34 44.97 -22.39
N GLY A 173 -6.36 45.81 -22.32
CA GLY A 173 -6.71 46.79 -23.35
C GLY A 173 -7.19 46.21 -24.69
N MET A 174 -7.24 44.89 -24.88
CA MET A 174 -7.70 44.27 -26.13
C MET A 174 -9.23 44.15 -26.25
N GLY A 175 -9.96 44.43 -25.17
CA GLY A 175 -11.42 44.24 -25.12
C GLY A 175 -11.85 42.77 -25.21
N ILE A 176 -10.98 41.84 -24.80
CA ILE A 176 -11.30 40.42 -24.72
C ILE A 176 -12.26 40.19 -23.54
N PRO A 177 -13.37 39.44 -23.72
CA PRO A 177 -14.27 39.14 -22.62
C PRO A 177 -13.58 38.36 -21.50
N GLU A 178 -13.83 38.71 -20.24
CA GLU A 178 -13.27 38.05 -19.04
C GLU A 178 -13.47 36.53 -19.07
N LEU A 179 -14.64 36.08 -19.49
CA LEU A 179 -14.96 34.66 -19.69
C LEU A 179 -13.96 33.93 -20.62
N THR A 180 -13.45 34.61 -21.64
CA THR A 180 -12.43 34.05 -22.55
C THR A 180 -11.05 34.03 -21.88
N VAL A 181 -10.74 35.02 -21.05
CA VAL A 181 -9.51 35.08 -20.24
C VAL A 181 -9.48 33.92 -19.24
N ASN A 182 -10.58 33.66 -18.53
CA ASN A 182 -10.72 32.54 -17.62
C ASN A 182 -10.49 31.19 -18.32
N THR A 183 -11.07 31.02 -19.51
CA THR A 183 -10.81 29.83 -20.34
C THR A 183 -9.31 29.67 -20.66
N TYR A 184 -8.57 30.74 -20.96
CA TYR A 184 -7.12 30.66 -21.18
C TYR A 184 -6.35 30.28 -19.91
N ILE A 185 -6.77 30.82 -18.75
CA ILE A 185 -6.19 30.47 -17.44
C ILE A 185 -6.41 28.99 -17.15
N SER A 186 -7.64 28.49 -17.34
CA SER A 186 -7.99 27.07 -17.14
C SER A 186 -7.16 26.14 -18.04
N ILE A 187 -6.96 26.49 -19.31
CA ILE A 187 -6.08 25.72 -20.22
C ILE A 187 -4.63 25.71 -19.72
N ALA A 188 -4.10 26.87 -19.32
CA ALA A 188 -2.75 26.99 -18.81
C ALA A 188 -2.57 26.14 -17.53
N MET A 189 -3.54 26.20 -16.61
CA MET A 189 -3.56 25.41 -15.39
C MET A 189 -3.47 23.91 -15.68
N VAL A 190 -4.32 23.39 -16.57
CA VAL A 190 -4.31 21.98 -16.98
C VAL A 190 -2.94 21.56 -17.51
N ILE A 191 -2.35 22.37 -18.40
CA ILE A 191 -1.02 22.07 -18.98
C ILE A 191 0.04 22.05 -17.89
N ILE A 192 0.06 23.05 -17.01
CA ILE A 192 1.04 23.18 -15.93
C ILE A 192 0.93 22.01 -14.95
N TYR A 193 -0.27 21.63 -14.54
CA TYR A 193 -0.49 20.59 -13.53
C TYR A 193 0.00 19.24 -14.06
N VAL A 194 -0.44 18.89 -15.28
CA VAL A 194 0.01 17.68 -15.98
C VAL A 194 1.53 17.65 -16.14
N CYS A 195 2.13 18.75 -16.59
CA CYS A 195 3.57 18.83 -16.81
C CYS A 195 4.36 18.69 -15.50
N CYS A 196 3.93 19.36 -14.44
CA CYS A 196 4.60 19.32 -13.14
C CYS A 196 4.47 17.94 -12.49
N GLU A 197 3.27 17.35 -12.44
CA GLU A 197 3.05 16.02 -11.85
C GLU A 197 3.83 14.94 -12.60
N PHE A 198 3.72 14.93 -13.93
CA PHE A 198 4.41 13.94 -14.75
C PHE A 198 5.93 14.15 -14.69
N GLY A 199 6.39 15.39 -14.85
CA GLY A 199 7.80 15.74 -14.78
C GLY A 199 8.42 15.39 -13.42
N GLY A 200 7.74 15.75 -12.33
CA GLY A 200 8.13 15.40 -10.96
C GLY A 200 8.19 13.89 -10.75
N SER A 201 7.21 13.15 -11.26
CA SER A 201 7.17 11.69 -11.19
C SER A 201 8.35 11.04 -11.92
N LEU A 202 8.66 11.52 -13.13
CA LEU A 202 9.79 11.01 -13.92
C LEU A 202 11.13 11.33 -13.26
N LEU A 203 11.31 12.58 -12.79
CA LEU A 203 12.51 13.02 -12.11
C LEU A 203 12.73 12.24 -10.82
N GLY A 204 11.71 12.14 -9.97
CA GLY A 204 11.76 11.38 -8.72
C GLY A 204 12.03 9.90 -8.95
N SER A 205 11.39 9.30 -9.95
CA SER A 205 11.63 7.90 -10.33
C SER A 205 13.08 7.68 -10.77
N LYS A 206 13.64 8.60 -11.57
CA LYS A 206 15.05 8.56 -11.98
C LYS A 206 15.99 8.68 -10.78
N LEU A 207 15.77 9.66 -9.89
CA LEU A 207 16.61 9.90 -8.70
C LEU A 207 16.62 8.73 -7.71
N THR A 208 15.58 7.89 -7.73
CA THR A 208 15.43 6.74 -6.83
C THR A 208 15.55 5.38 -7.54
N ASN A 209 15.99 5.37 -8.81
CA ASN A 209 16.15 4.18 -9.64
C ASN A 209 14.88 3.31 -9.72
N MET A 210 13.72 3.95 -9.81
CA MET A 210 12.41 3.31 -9.92
C MET A 210 11.97 3.20 -11.38
N ARG A 211 11.36 2.08 -11.74
CA ARG A 211 10.80 1.85 -13.08
C ARG A 211 9.27 1.92 -13.03
N LEU A 212 8.69 2.91 -13.70
CA LEU A 212 7.23 3.09 -13.78
C LEU A 212 6.57 2.14 -14.79
N LYS A 213 7.22 1.89 -15.94
CA LYS A 213 6.65 1.08 -17.05
C LYS A 213 6.04 -0.27 -16.62
N PRO A 214 6.66 -1.07 -15.73
CA PRO A 214 6.07 -2.35 -15.30
C PRO A 214 4.76 -2.23 -14.53
N LEU A 215 4.43 -1.04 -14.00
CA LEU A 215 3.20 -0.80 -13.25
C LEU A 215 1.98 -0.59 -14.15
N PHE A 216 2.18 -0.43 -15.46
CA PHE A 216 1.10 -0.35 -16.45
C PHE A 216 0.83 -1.74 -17.02
N THR A 217 0.23 -2.61 -16.21
CA THR A 217 -0.12 -3.98 -16.59
C THR A 217 -1.52 -4.34 -16.13
N THR A 218 -2.25 -5.11 -16.94
CA THR A 218 -3.58 -5.63 -16.62
C THR A 218 -3.57 -7.10 -16.19
N LYS A 219 -2.39 -7.75 -16.20
CA LYS A 219 -2.27 -9.20 -16.00
C LYS A 219 -2.27 -9.63 -14.53
N THR A 220 -2.24 -8.68 -13.60
CA THR A 220 -1.97 -8.92 -12.18
C THR A 220 -3.20 -8.77 -11.28
N PHE A 221 -4.35 -8.43 -11.86
CA PHE A 221 -5.63 -8.31 -11.15
C PHE A 221 -6.78 -8.88 -12.00
N SER A 222 -7.88 -9.23 -11.36
CA SER A 222 -9.08 -9.72 -12.05
C SER A 222 -10.05 -8.58 -12.37
N VAL A 223 -10.86 -8.76 -13.40
CA VAL A 223 -11.95 -7.82 -13.73
C VAL A 223 -12.92 -7.67 -12.55
N GLY A 224 -13.24 -8.75 -11.84
CA GLY A 224 -14.10 -8.69 -10.65
C GLY A 224 -13.52 -7.84 -9.52
N PHE A 225 -12.19 -7.85 -9.33
CA PHE A 225 -11.53 -6.96 -8.36
C PHE A 225 -11.65 -5.49 -8.79
N LEU A 226 -11.47 -5.20 -10.07
CA LEU A 226 -11.64 -3.85 -10.62
C LEU A 226 -13.08 -3.35 -10.48
N LEU A 227 -14.06 -4.16 -10.88
CA LEU A 227 -15.49 -3.80 -10.77
C LEU A 227 -15.92 -3.59 -9.32
N PHE A 228 -15.44 -4.43 -8.40
CA PHE A 228 -15.66 -4.21 -6.97
C PHE A 228 -15.07 -2.88 -6.51
N GLY A 229 -13.84 -2.57 -6.92
CA GLY A 229 -13.20 -1.29 -6.60
C GLY A 229 -13.97 -0.08 -7.15
N ILE A 230 -14.44 -0.16 -8.40
CA ILE A 230 -15.26 0.89 -9.01
C ILE A 230 -16.54 1.12 -8.22
N ALA A 231 -17.31 0.05 -7.95
CA ALA A 231 -18.53 0.15 -7.17
C ALA A 231 -18.26 0.69 -5.74
N PHE A 232 -17.13 0.31 -5.15
CA PHE A 232 -16.71 0.80 -3.83
C PHE A 232 -16.42 2.31 -3.85
N ILE A 233 -15.77 2.83 -4.89
CA ILE A 233 -15.48 4.27 -5.02
C ILE A 233 -16.74 5.08 -5.32
N LEU A 234 -17.63 4.58 -6.18
CA LEU A 234 -18.91 5.24 -6.43
C LEU A 234 -19.74 5.34 -5.13
N ALA A 235 -19.75 4.28 -4.32
CA ALA A 235 -20.39 4.30 -3.01
C ALA A 235 -19.65 5.18 -1.97
N TRP A 236 -18.33 5.29 -2.07
CA TRP A 236 -17.50 6.13 -1.20
C TRP A 236 -17.86 7.63 -1.30
N GLN A 237 -18.33 8.11 -2.45
CA GLN A 237 -18.75 9.51 -2.62
C GLN A 237 -19.82 9.93 -1.61
N ALA A 238 -20.71 9.02 -1.24
CA ALA A 238 -21.68 9.28 -0.19
C ALA A 238 -21.02 9.60 1.16
N VAL A 239 -19.95 8.89 1.50
CA VAL A 239 -19.19 9.13 2.73
C VAL A 239 -18.50 10.49 2.67
N GLU A 240 -17.91 10.83 1.53
CA GLU A 240 -17.26 12.12 1.31
C GLU A 240 -18.23 13.29 1.50
N PHE A 241 -19.46 13.18 0.99
CA PHE A 241 -20.51 14.17 1.23
C PHE A 241 -20.85 14.34 2.72
N PHE A 242 -20.94 13.24 3.48
CA PHE A 242 -21.14 13.34 4.93
C PHE A 242 -19.92 13.95 5.65
N VAL A 243 -18.70 13.65 5.19
CA VAL A 243 -17.47 14.27 5.73
C VAL A 243 -17.48 15.77 5.51
N LEU A 244 -17.92 16.23 4.32
CA LEU A 244 -18.12 17.65 4.03
C LEU A 244 -19.11 18.28 5.03
N ILE A 245 -20.32 17.73 5.17
CA ILE A 245 -21.34 18.25 6.09
C ILE A 245 -20.82 18.32 7.53
N ILE A 246 -20.16 17.26 8.01
CA ILE A 246 -19.64 17.20 9.38
C ILE A 246 -18.52 18.24 9.56
N THR A 247 -17.66 18.40 8.57
CA THR A 247 -16.56 19.38 8.62
C THR A 247 -17.10 20.80 8.66
N GLU A 248 -18.01 21.17 7.75
CA GLU A 248 -18.65 22.49 7.73
C GLU A 248 -19.43 22.76 9.02
N SER A 249 -20.25 21.80 9.46
CA SER A 249 -20.99 21.93 10.72
C SER A 249 -20.06 22.11 11.93
N GLY A 250 -18.89 21.47 11.89
CA GLY A 250 -17.86 21.59 12.92
C GLY A 250 -17.20 22.96 12.95
N LEU A 251 -16.94 23.55 11.77
CA LEU A 251 -16.37 24.90 11.64
C LEU A 251 -17.39 25.97 12.07
N ASN A 252 -18.66 25.82 11.67
CA ASN A 252 -19.73 26.77 11.99
C ASN A 252 -19.96 26.92 13.51
N ILE A 253 -19.64 25.91 14.33
CA ILE A 253 -19.68 26.02 15.80
C ILE A 253 -18.72 27.10 16.32
N PHE A 254 -17.66 27.40 15.58
CA PHE A 254 -16.63 28.38 15.90
C PHE A 254 -16.71 29.66 15.07
N ASP A 255 -17.83 29.91 14.38
CA ASP A 255 -18.01 31.07 13.50
C ASP A 255 -17.04 31.08 12.29
N LEU A 256 -16.70 29.88 11.81
CA LEU A 256 -15.80 29.66 10.68
C LEU A 256 -16.51 28.89 9.56
N THR A 257 -16.09 29.10 8.32
CA THR A 257 -16.52 28.36 7.13
C THR A 257 -15.33 28.07 6.24
N MET A 258 -15.43 27.06 5.38
CA MET A 258 -14.48 26.92 4.28
C MET A 258 -14.67 28.06 3.28
N LEU A 259 -13.57 28.57 2.74
CA LEU A 259 -13.58 29.57 1.69
C LEU A 259 -14.29 29.00 0.46
N GLY A 260 -15.39 29.63 0.08
CA GLY A 260 -16.16 29.26 -1.10
C GLY A 260 -15.42 29.62 -2.38
N THR A 261 -15.68 28.89 -3.46
CA THR A 261 -15.35 29.35 -4.81
C THR A 261 -16.57 30.08 -5.35
N ASP A 262 -16.45 31.37 -5.64
CA ASP A 262 -17.50 32.11 -6.33
C ASP A 262 -17.85 31.39 -7.65
N GLU A 263 -19.14 31.14 -7.88
CA GLU A 263 -19.62 30.50 -9.11
C GLU A 263 -19.57 31.51 -10.26
N GLU A 264 -18.40 31.67 -10.84
CA GLU A 264 -18.23 32.45 -12.06
C GLU A 264 -18.84 31.71 -13.26
N PRO A 265 -19.49 32.42 -14.20
CA PRO A 265 -19.98 31.81 -15.41
C PRO A 265 -18.82 31.17 -16.18
N VAL A 266 -19.01 29.93 -16.65
CA VAL A 266 -18.01 29.17 -17.41
C VAL A 266 -18.51 28.90 -18.84
N THR A 267 -17.60 28.86 -19.81
CA THR A 267 -17.97 28.48 -21.18
C THR A 267 -18.15 26.97 -21.30
N ALA A 268 -18.97 26.51 -22.25
CA ALA A 268 -19.08 25.08 -22.56
C ALA A 268 -17.73 24.45 -22.98
N PHE A 269 -16.85 25.24 -23.62
CA PHE A 269 -15.51 24.79 -23.97
C PHE A 269 -14.63 24.62 -22.74
N GLU A 270 -14.65 25.58 -21.82
CA GLU A 270 -13.95 25.49 -20.54
C GLU A 270 -14.46 24.32 -19.69
N THR A 271 -15.77 24.14 -19.58
CA THR A 271 -16.37 22.96 -18.92
C THR A 271 -15.85 21.67 -19.55
N ALA A 272 -15.75 21.59 -20.87
CA ALA A 272 -15.22 20.41 -21.55
C ALA A 272 -13.73 20.20 -21.25
N VAL A 273 -12.90 21.24 -21.27
CA VAL A 273 -11.48 21.19 -20.93
C VAL A 273 -11.28 20.70 -19.49
N MET A 274 -11.99 21.30 -18.54
CA MET A 274 -11.90 20.95 -17.12
C MET A 274 -12.44 19.55 -16.84
N THR A 275 -13.49 19.12 -17.54
CA THR A 275 -13.99 17.73 -17.44
C THR A 275 -12.98 16.73 -17.98
N ILE A 276 -12.35 16.99 -19.13
CA ILE A 276 -11.30 16.11 -19.67
C ILE A 276 -10.12 16.02 -18.70
N TYR A 277 -9.74 17.15 -18.11
CA TYR A 277 -8.70 17.19 -17.10
C TYR A 277 -9.07 16.37 -15.87
N SER A 278 -10.17 16.70 -15.19
CA SER A 278 -10.55 16.07 -13.92
C SER A 278 -10.89 14.58 -14.05
N VAL A 279 -11.43 14.14 -15.18
CA VAL A 279 -11.86 12.74 -15.38
C VAL A 279 -10.74 11.86 -15.93
N ILE A 280 -9.85 12.41 -16.74
CA ILE A 280 -8.85 11.61 -17.47
C ILE A 280 -7.43 12.00 -17.07
N LEU A 281 -7.05 13.26 -17.27
CA LEU A 281 -5.65 13.66 -17.11
C LEU A 281 -5.21 13.63 -15.64
N ALA A 282 -5.95 14.31 -14.74
CA ALA A 282 -5.61 14.37 -13.32
C ALA A 282 -5.51 12.95 -12.71
N PRO A 283 -6.50 12.05 -12.88
CA PRO A 283 -6.38 10.68 -12.39
C PRO A 283 -5.19 9.90 -12.95
N ILE A 284 -4.78 10.13 -14.20
CA ILE A 284 -3.60 9.48 -14.76
C ILE A 284 -2.33 9.99 -14.07
N PHE A 285 -2.14 11.31 -14.03
CA PHE A 285 -0.88 11.92 -13.59
C PHE A 285 -0.72 11.94 -12.08
N GLU A 286 -1.79 12.17 -11.33
CA GLU A 286 -1.81 12.04 -9.88
C GLU A 286 -1.51 10.60 -9.44
N GLU A 287 -2.10 9.58 -10.08
CA GLU A 287 -1.79 8.18 -9.72
C GLU A 287 -0.34 7.81 -10.09
N ILE A 288 0.21 8.36 -11.17
CA ILE A 288 1.63 8.19 -11.50
C ILE A 288 2.52 8.83 -10.41
N LEU A 289 2.18 10.02 -9.94
CA LEU A 289 2.93 10.72 -8.89
C LEU A 289 2.79 10.01 -7.55
N PHE A 290 1.57 9.82 -7.06
CA PHE A 290 1.32 9.34 -5.73
C PHE A 290 1.45 7.82 -5.60
N ARG A 291 0.96 7.04 -6.56
CA ARG A 291 0.94 5.57 -6.45
C ARG A 291 2.13 4.95 -7.19
N GLY A 292 2.55 5.58 -8.28
CA GLY A 292 3.74 5.22 -9.04
C GLY A 292 5.02 5.57 -8.31
N PHE A 293 5.20 6.84 -7.89
CA PHE A 293 6.44 7.31 -7.28
C PHE A 293 6.41 7.38 -5.74
N VAL A 294 5.49 8.15 -5.13
CA VAL A 294 5.47 8.41 -3.68
C VAL A 294 5.27 7.12 -2.89
N LEU A 295 4.18 6.38 -3.14
CA LEU A 295 3.86 5.13 -2.48
C LEU A 295 5.00 4.13 -2.59
N LYS A 296 5.51 3.88 -3.80
CA LYS A 296 6.59 2.93 -4.04
C LYS A 296 7.87 3.29 -3.29
N ASN A 297 8.19 4.58 -3.14
CA ASN A 297 9.35 5.01 -2.36
C ASN A 297 9.12 4.90 -0.85
N LEU A 298 7.97 5.35 -0.35
CA LEU A 298 7.67 5.30 1.08
C LEU A 298 7.47 3.85 1.57
N SER A 299 6.98 2.96 0.71
CA SER A 299 6.70 1.56 1.03
C SER A 299 7.94 0.65 1.04
N ARG A 300 9.10 1.08 0.53
CA ARG A 300 10.30 0.22 0.34
C ARG A 300 10.72 -0.53 1.60
N PHE A 301 10.64 0.14 2.76
CA PHE A 301 11.10 -0.40 4.04
C PHE A 301 9.99 -0.57 5.06
N ASN A 302 8.76 -0.16 4.71
CA ASN A 302 7.57 -0.32 5.52
C ASN A 302 6.33 -0.06 4.65
N VAL A 303 5.70 -1.14 4.16
CA VAL A 303 4.56 -1.04 3.23
C VAL A 303 3.37 -0.35 3.86
N ARG A 304 3.05 -0.67 5.12
CA ARG A 304 1.93 -0.05 5.85
C ARG A 304 2.13 1.45 6.01
N PHE A 305 3.34 1.89 6.35
CA PHE A 305 3.70 3.30 6.40
C PHE A 305 3.59 3.94 5.02
N GLY A 306 4.10 3.30 3.96
CA GLY A 306 4.00 3.81 2.61
C GLY A 306 2.57 4.08 2.17
N ILE A 307 1.66 3.13 2.41
CA ILE A 307 0.22 3.28 2.14
C ILE A 307 -0.34 4.51 2.85
N ILE A 308 -0.21 4.54 4.19
CA ILE A 308 -0.81 5.60 5.01
C ILE A 308 -0.21 6.97 4.67
N MET A 309 1.12 7.07 4.60
CA MET A 309 1.79 8.34 4.36
C MET A 309 1.55 8.86 2.94
N SER A 310 1.52 7.99 1.92
CA SER A 310 1.18 8.42 0.56
C SER A 310 -0.26 8.94 0.47
N ALA A 311 -1.18 8.35 1.23
CA ALA A 311 -2.58 8.78 1.27
C ALA A 311 -2.75 10.12 2.02
N ILE A 312 -2.05 10.31 3.13
CA ILE A 312 -2.03 11.60 3.86
C ILE A 312 -1.46 12.70 2.96
N LEU A 313 -0.34 12.45 2.28
CA LEU A 313 0.25 13.43 1.36
C LEU A 313 -0.68 13.73 0.18
N PHE A 314 -1.39 12.72 -0.34
CA PHE A 314 -2.39 12.91 -1.39
C PHE A 314 -3.54 13.81 -0.92
N GLY A 315 -4.09 13.56 0.27
CA GLY A 315 -5.15 14.40 0.82
C GLY A 315 -4.69 15.82 1.15
N LEU A 316 -3.46 16.00 1.64
CA LEU A 316 -2.90 17.31 1.92
C LEU A 316 -2.82 18.18 0.66
N PHE A 317 -2.39 17.58 -0.45
CA PHE A 317 -2.25 18.24 -1.77
C PHE A 317 -3.54 18.81 -2.37
N HIS A 318 -4.71 18.57 -1.75
CA HIS A 318 -5.96 19.18 -2.18
C HIS A 318 -6.16 20.59 -1.59
N GLY A 319 -5.36 21.00 -0.60
CA GLY A 319 -5.40 22.36 -0.03
C GLY A 319 -6.68 22.71 0.73
N ASN A 320 -7.62 21.77 0.90
CA ASN A 320 -8.92 22.02 1.51
C ASN A 320 -9.21 21.02 2.64
N LEU A 321 -9.74 21.49 3.78
CA LEU A 321 -9.96 20.66 4.97
C LEU A 321 -11.01 19.56 4.78
N SER A 322 -12.15 19.87 4.14
CA SER A 322 -13.23 18.91 3.93
C SER A 322 -12.78 17.82 2.94
N GLN A 323 -12.04 18.21 1.90
CA GLN A 323 -11.44 17.27 0.96
C GLN A 323 -10.29 16.48 1.58
N PHE A 324 -9.46 17.07 2.45
CA PHE A 324 -8.31 16.40 3.05
C PHE A 324 -8.68 15.05 3.69
N ILE A 325 -9.77 15.02 4.47
CA ILE A 325 -10.23 13.80 5.15
C ILE A 325 -10.72 12.78 4.12
N GLY A 326 -11.61 13.21 3.20
CA GLY A 326 -12.17 12.36 2.16
C GLY A 326 -11.10 11.78 1.23
N ALA A 327 -10.24 12.64 0.68
CA ALA A 327 -9.14 12.31 -0.20
C ALA A 327 -8.08 11.43 0.48
N THR A 328 -7.80 11.63 1.78
CA THR A 328 -6.90 10.73 2.52
C THR A 328 -7.48 9.31 2.60
N CYS A 329 -8.76 9.18 2.93
CA CYS A 329 -9.40 7.87 3.01
C CYS A 329 -9.52 7.18 1.64
N PHE A 330 -9.93 7.92 0.61
CA PHE A 330 -9.85 7.49 -0.79
C PHE A 330 -8.44 7.02 -1.13
N GLY A 331 -7.44 7.82 -0.76
CA GLY A 331 -6.04 7.56 -1.02
C GLY A 331 -5.53 6.26 -0.41
N VAL A 332 -6.03 5.87 0.76
CA VAL A 332 -5.74 4.56 1.37
C VAL A 332 -6.32 3.42 0.52
N ILE A 333 -7.56 3.57 0.03
CA ILE A 333 -8.25 2.57 -0.78
C ILE A 333 -7.50 2.34 -2.10
N VAL A 334 -7.15 3.40 -2.83
CA VAL A 334 -6.42 3.27 -4.10
C VAL A 334 -4.95 2.86 -3.91
N ALA A 335 -4.30 3.25 -2.80
CA ALA A 335 -2.97 2.75 -2.46
C ALA A 335 -2.98 1.24 -2.16
N LEU A 336 -3.96 0.76 -1.39
CA LEU A 336 -4.16 -0.68 -1.15
C LEU A 336 -4.46 -1.44 -2.45
N THR A 337 -5.30 -0.85 -3.31
CA THR A 337 -5.62 -1.40 -4.63
C THR A 337 -4.35 -1.54 -5.47
N THR A 338 -3.52 -0.50 -5.53
CA THR A 338 -2.24 -0.51 -6.24
C THR A 338 -1.28 -1.55 -5.68
N VAL A 339 -1.16 -1.68 -4.36
CA VAL A 339 -0.28 -2.66 -3.71
C VAL A 339 -0.74 -4.09 -4.03
N LYS A 340 -2.04 -4.36 -3.97
CA LYS A 340 -2.60 -5.70 -4.23
C LYS A 340 -2.55 -6.09 -5.70
N ALA A 341 -2.90 -5.16 -6.59
CA ALA A 341 -2.85 -5.36 -8.02
C ALA A 341 -1.42 -5.29 -8.57
N ASN A 342 -0.47 -4.72 -7.84
CA ASN A 342 0.84 -4.34 -8.34
C ASN A 342 0.77 -3.63 -9.72
N SER A 343 -0.22 -2.76 -9.87
CA SER A 343 -0.54 -2.05 -11.11
C SER A 343 -1.21 -0.72 -10.78
N LEU A 344 -0.95 0.30 -11.59
CA LEU A 344 -1.63 1.60 -11.50
C LEU A 344 -3.00 1.60 -12.18
N ILE A 345 -3.24 0.68 -13.12
CA ILE A 345 -4.45 0.69 -13.94
C ILE A 345 -5.74 0.67 -13.10
N PRO A 346 -5.88 -0.16 -12.06
CA PRO A 346 -7.11 -0.14 -11.26
C PRO A 346 -7.31 1.18 -10.51
N ALA A 347 -6.25 1.77 -9.99
CA ALA A 347 -6.33 3.04 -9.26
C ALA A 347 -6.73 4.18 -10.21
N ILE A 348 -6.10 4.26 -11.40
CA ILE A 348 -6.44 5.25 -12.44
C ILE A 348 -7.91 5.11 -12.84
N VAL A 349 -8.37 3.89 -13.15
CA VAL A 349 -9.78 3.67 -13.57
C VAL A 349 -10.75 4.01 -12.45
N MET A 350 -10.47 3.58 -11.21
CA MET A 350 -11.31 3.88 -10.06
C MET A 350 -11.41 5.39 -9.81
N HIS A 351 -10.29 6.10 -9.90
CA HIS A 351 -10.22 7.55 -9.73
C HIS A 351 -10.95 8.28 -10.86
N SER A 352 -10.69 7.92 -12.12
CA SER A 352 -11.41 8.46 -13.28
C SER A 352 -12.93 8.26 -13.20
N VAL A 353 -13.40 7.08 -12.79
CA VAL A 353 -14.83 6.83 -12.64
C VAL A 353 -15.43 7.64 -11.49
N GLY A 354 -14.70 7.79 -10.38
CA GLY A 354 -15.09 8.67 -9.28
C GLY A 354 -15.30 10.11 -9.74
N ASN A 355 -14.28 10.69 -10.36
CA ASN A 355 -14.33 12.07 -10.85
C ASN A 355 -15.36 12.24 -11.97
N GLY A 356 -15.47 11.26 -12.88
CA GLY A 356 -16.47 11.25 -13.94
C GLY A 356 -17.90 11.30 -13.41
N MET A 357 -18.18 10.59 -12.32
CA MET A 357 -19.49 10.66 -11.69
C MET A 357 -19.75 12.02 -11.03
N LEU A 358 -18.75 12.62 -10.37
CA LEU A 358 -18.88 13.97 -9.81
C LEU A 358 -19.12 15.02 -10.91
N SER A 359 -18.36 14.98 -12.01
CA SER A 359 -18.58 15.84 -13.17
C SER A 359 -19.95 15.64 -13.80
N LEU A 360 -20.43 14.39 -13.90
CA LEU A 360 -21.78 14.11 -14.38
C LEU A 360 -22.84 14.72 -13.47
N MET A 361 -22.71 14.59 -12.15
CA MET A 361 -23.65 15.21 -11.21
C MET A 361 -23.66 16.73 -11.34
N SER A 362 -22.49 17.36 -11.50
CA SER A 362 -22.38 18.80 -11.73
C SER A 362 -23.11 19.24 -13.01
N LEU A 363 -22.95 18.51 -14.13
CA LEU A 363 -23.65 18.81 -15.38
C LEU A 363 -25.16 18.66 -15.27
N ILE A 364 -25.65 17.65 -14.53
CA ILE A 364 -27.08 17.48 -14.30
C ILE A 364 -27.62 18.65 -13.47
N TYR A 365 -26.92 19.05 -12.40
CA TYR A 365 -27.28 20.19 -11.57
C TYR A 365 -27.35 21.49 -12.38
N GLN A 366 -26.33 21.78 -13.18
CA GLN A 366 -26.31 22.96 -14.06
C GLN A 366 -27.45 22.94 -15.11
N SER A 367 -27.89 21.76 -15.55
CA SER A 367 -28.99 21.65 -16.52
C SER A 367 -30.36 21.92 -15.89
N ASN A 368 -30.55 21.50 -14.64
CA ASN A 368 -31.76 21.71 -13.86
C ASN A 368 -31.46 21.44 -12.38
N GLU A 369 -31.39 22.50 -11.58
CA GLU A 369 -30.99 22.44 -10.17
C GLU A 369 -31.87 21.47 -9.37
N THR A 370 -33.20 21.57 -9.50
CA THR A 370 -34.14 20.70 -8.74
C THR A 370 -33.97 19.22 -9.07
N VAL A 371 -33.78 18.90 -10.36
CA VAL A 371 -33.53 17.51 -10.79
C VAL A 371 -32.15 17.06 -10.31
N GLY A 372 -31.14 17.93 -10.40
CA GLY A 372 -29.79 17.70 -9.89
C GLY A 372 -29.78 17.36 -8.41
N ASP A 373 -30.38 18.20 -7.58
CA ASP A 373 -30.50 18.00 -6.13
C ASP A 373 -31.20 16.67 -5.80
N THR A 374 -32.32 16.40 -6.48
CA THR A 374 -33.07 15.16 -6.26
C THR A 374 -32.23 13.94 -6.60
N ILE A 375 -31.56 13.93 -7.75
CA ILE A 375 -30.70 12.82 -8.18
C ILE A 375 -29.50 12.68 -7.24
N TYR A 376 -28.85 13.79 -6.90
CA TYR A 376 -27.70 13.80 -6.01
C TYR A 376 -28.06 13.24 -4.63
N PHE A 377 -29.18 13.67 -4.05
CA PHE A 377 -29.67 13.15 -2.77
C PHE A 377 -29.93 11.64 -2.82
N ILE A 378 -30.61 11.16 -3.87
CA ILE A 378 -30.86 9.71 -4.07
C ILE A 378 -29.54 8.95 -4.20
N TRP A 379 -28.59 9.48 -5.00
CA TRP A 379 -27.28 8.90 -5.23
C TRP A 379 -26.47 8.79 -3.93
N MET A 380 -26.44 9.85 -3.12
CA MET A 380 -25.76 9.87 -1.82
C MET A 380 -26.41 8.89 -0.84
N PHE A 381 -27.74 8.87 -0.72
CA PHE A 381 -28.41 7.97 0.21
C PHE A 381 -28.23 6.49 -0.17
N ALA A 382 -28.46 6.15 -1.45
CA ALA A 382 -28.24 4.79 -1.94
C ALA A 382 -26.76 4.39 -1.83
N GLY A 383 -25.86 5.32 -2.19
CA GLY A 383 -24.42 5.15 -2.09
C GLY A 383 -23.98 4.83 -0.66
N ALA A 384 -24.51 5.51 0.35
CA ALA A 384 -24.20 5.26 1.76
C ALA A 384 -24.60 3.84 2.20
N VAL A 385 -25.81 3.39 1.83
CA VAL A 385 -26.30 2.04 2.15
C VAL A 385 -25.44 0.97 1.47
N ILE A 386 -25.15 1.17 0.18
CA ILE A 386 -24.28 0.27 -0.59
C ILE A 386 -22.87 0.24 0.00
N PHE A 387 -22.34 1.40 0.38
CA PHE A 387 -21.02 1.53 0.98
C PHE A 387 -20.91 0.71 2.26
N ILE A 388 -21.87 0.83 3.18
CA ILE A 388 -21.87 0.07 4.43
C ILE A 388 -21.82 -1.44 4.15
N PHE A 389 -22.66 -1.93 3.24
CA PHE A 389 -22.70 -3.34 2.87
C PHE A 389 -21.36 -3.80 2.24
N MET A 390 -20.83 -3.02 1.30
CA MET A 390 -19.56 -3.32 0.64
C MET A 390 -18.37 -3.23 1.60
N ALA A 391 -18.37 -2.28 2.54
CA ALA A 391 -17.35 -2.14 3.57
C ALA A 391 -17.33 -3.35 4.52
N ILE A 392 -18.51 -3.85 4.91
CA ILE A 392 -18.64 -5.08 5.68
C ILE A 392 -18.06 -6.27 4.90
N ILE A 393 -18.43 -6.41 3.62
CA ILE A 393 -17.87 -7.46 2.76
C ILE A 393 -16.35 -7.34 2.65
N ALA A 394 -15.84 -6.13 2.41
CA ALA A 394 -14.41 -5.87 2.29
C ALA A 394 -13.66 -6.18 3.58
N LEU A 395 -14.27 -5.90 4.74
CA LEU A 395 -13.74 -6.21 6.06
C LEU A 395 -13.69 -7.72 6.31
N ILE A 396 -14.80 -8.43 6.10
CA ILE A 396 -14.92 -9.88 6.30
C ILE A 396 -13.95 -10.64 5.38
N LYS A 397 -13.89 -10.25 4.10
CA LYS A 397 -13.02 -10.89 3.10
C LYS A 397 -11.57 -10.37 3.13
N GLY A 398 -11.28 -9.33 3.92
CA GLY A 398 -9.94 -8.72 3.99
C GLY A 398 -9.48 -8.04 2.69
N ILE A 399 -10.41 -7.56 1.86
CA ILE A 399 -10.13 -6.94 0.54
C ILE A 399 -9.32 -5.65 0.69
N TYR A 400 -9.53 -4.87 1.75
CA TYR A 400 -8.76 -3.65 2.04
C TYR A 400 -7.99 -3.72 3.37
N LYS A 401 -7.54 -4.92 3.74
CA LYS A 401 -6.75 -5.10 4.96
C LYS A 401 -5.32 -4.55 4.77
N LEU A 402 -4.90 -3.66 5.67
CA LEU A 402 -3.52 -3.18 5.74
C LEU A 402 -2.54 -4.34 5.99
N PRO A 403 -1.40 -4.40 5.28
CA PRO A 403 -0.35 -5.37 5.56
C PRO A 403 0.12 -5.31 7.01
N LYS A 404 0.36 -6.48 7.62
CA LYS A 404 0.95 -6.54 8.97
C LYS A 404 2.37 -5.97 8.92
N LYS A 405 2.71 -5.12 9.89
CA LYS A 405 4.05 -4.54 10.04
C LYS A 405 4.94 -5.53 10.79
N THR A 406 6.12 -5.86 10.26
CA THR A 406 7.13 -6.67 10.98
C THR A 406 7.86 -5.82 12.03
N GLU A 407 8.58 -6.46 12.95
CA GLU A 407 9.38 -5.71 13.95
C GLU A 407 10.48 -4.89 13.26
N LEU A 408 11.11 -5.43 12.22
CA LEU A 408 12.06 -4.67 11.40
C LEU A 408 11.45 -3.40 10.79
N GLN A 409 10.24 -3.47 10.25
CA GLN A 409 9.59 -2.32 9.63
C GLN A 409 9.20 -1.23 10.65
N ARG A 410 9.09 -1.57 11.95
CA ARG A 410 8.70 -0.65 13.02
C ARG A 410 9.59 0.57 13.12
N ASN A 411 10.89 0.40 12.93
CA ASN A 411 11.89 1.47 13.07
C ASN A 411 12.34 2.07 11.74
N ARG A 412 11.77 1.63 10.61
CA ARG A 412 12.19 2.04 9.25
C ARG A 412 11.20 2.93 8.51
N GLY A 413 9.97 3.09 9.01
CA GLY A 413 8.95 3.98 8.45
C GLY A 413 8.95 5.37 9.10
N ALA A 414 7.84 5.70 9.78
CA ALA A 414 7.58 7.01 10.37
C ALA A 414 8.75 7.61 11.18
N LYS A 415 9.43 6.81 12.03
CA LYS A 415 10.58 7.30 12.84
C LYS A 415 11.71 7.92 12.01
N ILE A 416 11.93 7.42 10.79
CA ILE A 416 12.95 7.97 9.90
C ILE A 416 12.35 9.12 9.08
N ALA A 417 11.11 8.97 8.60
CA ALA A 417 10.41 9.99 7.83
C ALA A 417 10.24 11.31 8.59
N MET A 418 9.98 11.27 9.90
CA MET A 418 9.92 12.46 10.78
C MET A 418 11.25 13.20 10.91
N THR A 419 12.34 12.70 10.33
CA THR A 419 13.60 13.44 10.25
C THR A 419 13.88 14.00 8.86
N SER A 420 12.99 13.75 7.90
CA SER A 420 13.08 14.26 6.55
C SER A 420 12.59 15.70 6.51
N ILE A 421 13.53 16.64 6.46
CA ILE A 421 13.23 18.08 6.39
C ILE A 421 12.27 18.42 5.24
N PRO A 422 12.47 17.90 4.00
CA PRO A 422 11.54 18.20 2.90
C PRO A 422 10.11 17.74 3.16
N ILE A 423 9.90 16.56 3.75
CA ILE A 423 8.55 16.09 4.09
C ILE A 423 7.90 16.98 5.16
N LEU A 424 8.67 17.40 6.17
CA LEU A 424 8.14 18.26 7.23
C LEU A 424 7.78 19.66 6.71
N ILE A 425 8.63 20.24 5.85
CA ILE A 425 8.35 21.53 5.21
C ILE A 425 7.09 21.41 4.35
N LEU A 426 6.98 20.37 3.53
CA LEU A 426 5.81 20.12 2.70
C LEU A 426 4.54 20.07 3.55
N ILE A 427 4.48 19.18 4.55
CA ILE A 427 3.32 19.06 5.42
C ILE A 427 2.99 20.40 6.10
N GLY A 428 4.00 21.16 6.52
CA GLY A 428 3.80 22.48 7.11
C GLY A 428 3.15 23.46 6.14
N ILE A 429 3.62 23.51 4.89
CA ILE A 429 3.05 24.35 3.83
C ILE A 429 1.59 23.95 3.54
N GLU A 430 1.32 22.68 3.31
CA GLU A 430 -0.03 22.20 2.99
C GLU A 430 -1.02 22.42 4.14
N ILE A 431 -0.57 22.28 5.40
CA ILE A 431 -1.41 22.62 6.56
C ILE A 431 -1.70 24.12 6.60
N ILE A 432 -0.70 24.96 6.34
CA ILE A 432 -0.91 26.42 6.27
C ILE A 432 -1.90 26.76 5.16
N GLU A 433 -1.77 26.15 3.99
CA GLU A 433 -2.70 26.32 2.86
C GLU A 433 -4.14 25.93 3.25
N ILE A 434 -4.33 24.77 3.87
CA ILE A 434 -5.65 24.35 4.38
C ILE A 434 -6.22 25.37 5.36
N LEU A 435 -5.40 25.91 6.26
CA LEU A 435 -5.83 26.92 7.23
C LEU A 435 -6.14 28.28 6.58
N LEU A 436 -5.47 28.63 5.50
CA LEU A 436 -5.75 29.85 4.72
C LEU A 436 -7.05 29.75 3.92
N ASN A 437 -7.54 28.55 3.65
CA ASN A 437 -8.83 28.28 3.02
C ASN A 437 -9.99 28.18 4.04
N ILE A 438 -9.81 28.70 5.26
CA ILE A 438 -10.85 28.82 6.28
C ILE A 438 -11.01 30.30 6.61
N GLU A 439 -12.24 30.79 6.55
CA GLU A 439 -12.59 32.18 6.83
C GLU A 439 -13.69 32.28 7.89
N THR A 440 -13.91 33.50 8.41
CA THR A 440 -15.01 33.77 9.34
C THR A 440 -16.33 33.88 8.57
N LEU A 441 -17.41 33.36 9.16
CA LEU A 441 -18.77 33.40 8.59
C LEU A 441 -19.33 34.82 8.37
#